data_AF-F0ZHU6-F1
#
_entry.id   AF-F0ZHU6-F1
#
_cell.length_a   1.000
_cell.length_b   1.000
_cell.length_c   1.000
_cell.angle_alpha   90.00
_cell.angle_beta   90.00
_cell.angle_gamma   90.00
#
_symmetry.space_group_name_H-M   'P 1'
#
loop_
_entity.id
_entity.type
_entity.pdbx_description
1 polymer ?
#
loop_
_entity_poly.entity_id
_entity_poly.type
_entity_poly.pdbx_seq_one_letter_code
_entity_poly.pdbx_strand_id
1 'polypeptide(L)'
;MGEFLKINVPECPSGLKINEYFSYPSISLIFACLALSCFIFAIIIAFKYNSVDVFNKKIRTQTISNTLWIVYYLALGLRGASNTIRYAMDKTQEQQVEEVFFIASLTLHGFTALALSLALNHQRRYRSTSQQNTHREHEPLLLQQIQQENRHSSKFTATLKKHITPLEIFFLICFVCFLVFLYLEVDKEDTTFYYVLLGFFILQHIPIIVLVFIIAFSLSREGPTKKSRAFLILGAIFNLSNYLPLFVWAKYLPGGCPMYIFSYVDLIQIFDFASLLFFFLFLRSEYVRNQEECIWTAVSQIQDTFDFRLF
;
A
#
# COMPACT_ATOMS: atom_id res chain seq x y z
N MET A 1 -11.39 -26.16 10.75
CA MET A 1 -10.16 -25.38 10.50
C MET A 1 -8.94 -26.22 10.84
N GLY A 2 -8.05 -26.41 9.87
CA GLY A 2 -6.88 -27.27 9.99
C GLY A 2 -5.97 -26.81 11.12
N GLU A 3 -5.21 -27.74 11.69
CA GLU A 3 -4.30 -27.49 12.82
C GLU A 3 -3.30 -26.35 12.52
N PHE A 4 -3.01 -26.09 11.24
CA PHE A 4 -2.06 -25.08 10.76
C PHE A 4 -2.63 -23.65 10.69
N LEU A 5 -3.95 -23.49 10.51
CA LEU A 5 -4.61 -22.18 10.48
C LEU A 5 -5.13 -21.76 11.85
N LYS A 6 -5.34 -22.72 12.76
CA LYS A 6 -5.61 -22.41 14.17
C LYS A 6 -4.38 -21.73 14.75
N ILE A 7 -4.51 -20.45 15.10
CA ILE A 7 -3.50 -19.78 15.91
C ILE A 7 -3.54 -20.43 17.29
N ASN A 8 -2.75 -21.49 17.47
CA ASN A 8 -2.38 -22.03 18.76
C ASN A 8 -1.38 -21.04 19.38
N VAL A 9 -1.89 -19.86 19.72
CA VAL A 9 -1.16 -18.92 20.56
C VAL A 9 -0.98 -19.61 21.92
N PRO A 10 0.23 -19.61 22.49
CA PRO A 10 0.47 -20.22 23.79
C PRO A 10 -0.52 -19.67 24.82
N GLU A 11 -0.97 -20.53 25.75
CA GLU A 11 -1.84 -20.10 26.85
C GLU A 11 -1.13 -19.01 27.67
N CYS A 12 -1.74 -17.83 27.74
CA CYS A 12 -1.18 -16.70 28.46
C CYS A 12 -1.61 -16.72 29.93
N PRO A 13 -0.78 -16.20 30.86
CA PRO A 13 -1.13 -16.14 32.27
C PRO A 13 -2.43 -15.34 32.48
N SER A 14 -3.43 -15.97 33.09
CA SER A 14 -4.81 -15.50 33.24
C SER A 14 -5.04 -14.51 34.41
N GLY A 15 -4.00 -13.80 34.87
CA GLY A 15 -4.04 -13.09 36.16
C GLY A 15 -4.52 -11.63 36.16
N LEU A 16 -4.71 -10.98 35.01
CA LEU A 16 -5.09 -9.56 34.94
C LEU A 16 -6.58 -9.41 34.62
N LYS A 17 -7.34 -8.60 35.40
CA LYS A 17 -8.77 -8.32 35.17
C LYS A 17 -9.09 -7.77 33.77
N ILE A 18 -8.13 -7.15 33.09
CA ILE A 18 -8.28 -6.68 31.71
C ILE A 18 -8.52 -7.85 30.73
N ASN A 19 -8.00 -9.03 31.07
CA ASN A 19 -8.11 -10.24 30.25
C ASN A 19 -9.54 -10.81 30.24
N GLU A 20 -10.41 -10.38 31.16
CA GLU A 20 -11.84 -10.72 31.15
C GLU A 20 -12.60 -10.03 30.00
N TYR A 21 -12.10 -8.88 29.53
CA TYR A 21 -12.75 -8.07 28.50
C TYR A 21 -12.04 -8.11 27.15
N PHE A 22 -10.71 -8.30 27.15
CA PHE A 22 -9.91 -8.36 25.93
C PHE A 22 -8.99 -9.56 25.94
N SER A 23 -9.15 -10.45 24.95
CA SER A 23 -8.26 -11.60 24.82
C SER A 23 -6.83 -11.20 24.52
N TYR A 24 -6.61 -10.12 23.74
CA TYR A 24 -5.26 -9.61 23.43
C TYR A 24 -5.23 -8.07 23.32
N PRO A 25 -5.12 -7.34 24.45
CA PRO A 25 -5.27 -5.88 24.45
C PRO A 25 -4.13 -5.14 23.72
N SER A 26 -2.87 -5.59 23.86
CA SER A 26 -1.69 -4.95 23.24
C SER A 26 -1.80 -4.94 21.72
N ILE A 27 -1.91 -6.13 21.12
CA ILE A 27 -1.99 -6.32 19.68
C ILE A 27 -3.23 -5.67 19.07
N SER A 28 -4.38 -5.72 19.76
CA SER A 28 -5.62 -5.08 19.32
C SER A 28 -5.45 -3.57 19.24
N LEU A 29 -4.82 -2.96 20.25
CA LEU A 29 -4.52 -1.54 20.28
C LEU A 29 -3.54 -1.15 19.17
N ILE A 30 -2.49 -1.93 18.93
CA ILE A 30 -1.54 -1.67 17.84
C ILE A 30 -2.25 -1.69 16.49
N PHE A 31 -3.08 -2.71 16.22
CA PHE A 31 -3.86 -2.76 14.98
C PHE A 31 -4.87 -1.61 14.87
N ALA A 32 -5.47 -1.18 15.97
CA ALA A 32 -6.41 -0.06 15.99
C ALA A 32 -5.71 1.25 15.60
N CYS A 33 -4.53 1.49 16.20
CA CYS A 33 -3.67 2.64 15.87
C CYS A 33 -3.18 2.60 14.41
N LEU A 34 -2.84 1.41 13.91
CA LEU A 34 -2.43 1.20 12.53
C LEU A 34 -3.59 1.49 11.57
N ALA A 35 -4.78 0.95 11.85
CA ALA A 35 -5.98 1.18 11.05
C ALA A 35 -6.33 2.67 10.99
N LEU A 36 -6.37 3.33 12.15
CA LEU A 36 -6.63 4.76 12.25
C LEU A 36 -5.61 5.59 11.46
N SER A 37 -4.33 5.30 11.62
CA SER A 37 -3.25 5.98 10.87
C SER A 37 -3.39 5.77 9.37
N CYS A 38 -3.74 4.56 8.92
CA CYS A 38 -3.98 4.26 7.51
C CYS A 38 -5.12 5.09 6.93
N PHE A 39 -6.26 5.20 7.64
CA PHE A 39 -7.39 6.00 7.19
C PHE A 39 -7.06 7.50 7.16
N ILE A 40 -6.36 8.01 8.19
CA ILE A 40 -5.92 9.41 8.22
C ILE A 40 -4.98 9.70 7.04
N PHE A 41 -3.99 8.83 6.79
CA PHE A 41 -3.08 9.00 5.66
C PHE A 41 -3.80 8.88 4.31
N ALA A 42 -4.74 7.95 4.16
CA ALA A 42 -5.56 7.84 2.95
C ALA A 42 -6.35 9.13 2.68
N ILE A 43 -6.96 9.72 3.71
CA ILE A 43 -7.68 11.00 3.64
C ILE A 43 -6.72 12.13 3.24
N ILE A 44 -5.57 12.25 3.89
CA ILE A 44 -4.57 13.29 3.55
C ILE A 44 -4.10 13.12 2.11
N ILE A 45 -3.79 11.90 1.67
CA ILE A 45 -3.36 11.64 0.29
C ILE A 45 -4.47 12.02 -0.69
N ALA A 46 -5.72 11.65 -0.40
CA ALA A 46 -6.88 11.92 -1.25
C ALA A 46 -7.13 13.41 -1.46
N PHE A 47 -7.12 14.19 -0.37
CA PHE A 47 -7.46 15.61 -0.43
C PHE A 47 -6.29 16.53 -0.69
N LYS A 48 -5.09 16.19 -0.19
CA LYS A 48 -3.90 17.06 -0.30
C LYS A 48 -2.92 16.61 -1.36
N TYR A 49 -2.60 15.32 -1.46
CA TYR A 49 -1.52 14.86 -2.34
C TYR A 49 -1.99 14.37 -3.71
N ASN A 50 -3.30 14.27 -3.96
CA ASN A 50 -3.82 13.79 -5.24
C ASN A 50 -3.97 14.89 -6.32
N SER A 51 -3.76 16.15 -5.95
CA SER A 51 -3.78 17.31 -6.84
C SER A 51 -2.80 18.36 -6.36
N VAL A 52 -2.23 19.16 -7.26
CA VAL A 52 -1.39 20.31 -6.93
C VAL A 52 -2.18 21.59 -7.15
N ASP A 53 -2.14 22.51 -6.19
CA ASP A 53 -2.69 23.86 -6.33
C ASP A 53 -1.61 24.79 -6.90
N VAL A 54 -1.86 25.36 -8.08
CA VAL A 54 -0.99 26.36 -8.73
C VAL A 54 -1.86 27.56 -9.09
N PHE A 55 -1.54 28.74 -8.55
CA PHE A 55 -2.32 29.98 -8.76
C PHE A 55 -3.84 29.83 -8.51
N ASN A 56 -4.22 29.22 -7.37
CA ASN A 56 -5.62 28.89 -7.02
C ASN A 56 -6.35 27.93 -7.97
N LYS A 57 -5.63 27.29 -8.90
CA LYS A 57 -6.17 26.27 -9.79
C LYS A 57 -5.65 24.88 -9.40
N LYS A 58 -6.57 23.93 -9.22
CA LYS A 58 -6.24 22.52 -8.99
C LYS A 58 -5.85 21.86 -10.30
N ILE A 59 -4.63 21.35 -10.35
CA ILE A 59 -4.10 20.58 -11.47
C ILE A 59 -4.04 19.11 -11.05
N ARG A 60 -4.65 18.24 -11.87
CA ARG A 60 -4.64 16.79 -11.68
C ARG A 60 -4.20 16.09 -12.96
N THR A 61 -3.00 15.52 -12.93
CA THR A 61 -2.44 14.74 -14.04
C THR A 61 -2.27 13.27 -13.64
N GLN A 62 -2.03 12.40 -14.62
CA GLN A 62 -1.70 10.99 -14.33
C GLN A 62 -0.38 10.85 -13.57
N THR A 63 0.56 11.78 -13.76
CA THR A 63 1.85 11.79 -13.06
C THR A 63 1.71 12.15 -11.58
N ILE A 64 0.76 13.05 -11.26
CA ILE A 64 0.48 13.51 -9.89
C ILE A 64 -0.47 12.56 -9.15
N SER A 65 -1.36 11.85 -9.86
CA SER A 65 -2.37 10.98 -9.25
C SER A 65 -1.75 9.98 -8.27
N ASN A 66 -2.27 9.97 -7.04
CA ASN A 66 -1.88 9.04 -5.98
C ASN A 66 -3.02 8.06 -5.65
N THR A 67 -3.92 7.81 -6.60
CA THR A 67 -5.13 6.98 -6.40
C THR A 67 -4.80 5.56 -5.93
N LEU A 68 -3.77 4.92 -6.52
CA LEU A 68 -3.35 3.56 -6.11
C LEU A 68 -2.74 3.53 -4.70
N TRP A 69 -2.07 4.59 -4.29
CA TRP A 69 -1.59 4.73 -2.91
C TRP A 69 -2.77 4.86 -1.94
N ILE A 70 -3.81 5.62 -2.28
CA ILE A 70 -5.03 5.69 -1.47
C ILE A 70 -5.65 4.29 -1.32
N VAL A 71 -5.77 3.53 -2.40
CA VAL A 71 -6.28 2.14 -2.37
C VAL A 71 -5.43 1.26 -1.46
N TYR A 72 -4.10 1.36 -1.54
CA TYR A 72 -3.19 0.65 -0.64
C TYR A 72 -3.44 0.98 0.84
N TYR A 73 -3.47 2.27 1.21
CA TYR A 73 -3.72 2.69 2.59
C TYR A 73 -5.12 2.29 3.09
N LEU A 74 -6.15 2.37 2.24
CA LEU A 74 -7.50 1.93 2.60
C LEU A 74 -7.56 0.42 2.85
N ALA A 75 -6.95 -0.38 1.96
CA ALA A 75 -6.91 -1.84 2.12
C ALA A 75 -6.15 -2.25 3.39
N LEU A 76 -5.03 -1.58 3.68
CA LEU A 76 -4.24 -1.83 4.87
C LEU A 76 -5.00 -1.39 6.13
N GLY A 77 -5.72 -0.27 6.08
CA GLY A 77 -6.60 0.19 7.15
C GLY A 77 -7.74 -0.78 7.44
N LEU A 78 -8.39 -1.30 6.40
CA LEU A 78 -9.43 -2.34 6.53
C LEU A 78 -8.87 -3.64 7.11
N ARG A 79 -7.67 -4.04 6.69
CA ARG A 79 -6.97 -5.20 7.27
C ARG A 79 -6.66 -4.98 8.75
N GLY A 80 -6.16 -3.80 9.11
CA GLY A 80 -5.92 -3.39 10.49
C GLY A 80 -7.20 -3.47 11.32
N ALA A 81 -8.29 -2.87 10.85
CA ALA A 81 -9.59 -2.89 11.53
C ALA A 81 -10.15 -4.31 11.69
N SER A 82 -10.05 -5.15 10.65
CA SER A 82 -10.41 -6.57 10.69
C SER A 82 -9.62 -7.32 11.78
N ASN A 83 -8.32 -7.07 11.89
CA ASN A 83 -7.49 -7.69 12.93
C ASN A 83 -7.78 -7.12 14.32
N THR A 84 -8.06 -5.83 14.46
CA THR A 84 -8.49 -5.24 15.74
C THR A 84 -9.71 -5.94 16.28
N ILE A 85 -10.74 -6.13 15.44
CA ILE A 85 -11.97 -6.84 15.83
C ILE A 85 -11.63 -8.28 16.21
N ARG A 86 -10.90 -8.99 15.34
CA ARG A 86 -10.53 -10.39 15.57
C ARG A 86 -9.79 -10.62 16.89
N TYR A 87 -8.85 -9.75 17.25
CA TYR A 87 -8.05 -9.89 18.47
C TYR A 87 -8.74 -9.33 19.73
N ALA A 88 -9.78 -8.50 19.56
CA ALA A 88 -10.59 -7.99 20.66
C ALA A 88 -11.71 -8.96 21.07
N MET A 89 -12.18 -9.81 20.15
CA MET A 89 -13.25 -10.78 20.40
C MET A 89 -12.86 -11.92 21.35
N ASP A 90 -13.83 -12.42 22.10
CA ASP A 90 -13.68 -13.64 22.92
C ASP A 90 -13.75 -14.89 22.03
N LYS A 91 -12.58 -15.53 21.85
CA LYS A 91 -12.41 -16.71 21.01
C LYS A 91 -13.32 -17.89 21.40
N THR A 92 -13.71 -17.99 22.68
CA THR A 92 -14.50 -19.12 23.17
C THR A 92 -15.97 -19.04 22.76
N GLN A 93 -16.50 -17.84 22.55
CA GLN A 93 -17.91 -17.62 22.23
C GLN A 93 -18.15 -17.42 20.72
N GLU A 94 -17.17 -16.88 19.99
CA GLU A 94 -17.39 -16.35 18.64
C GLU A 94 -16.52 -16.99 17.55
N GLN A 95 -16.29 -18.31 17.63
CA GLN A 95 -15.36 -19.02 16.73
C GLN A 95 -15.68 -18.81 15.24
N GLN A 96 -16.95 -18.89 14.82
CA GLN A 96 -17.32 -18.71 13.40
C GLN A 96 -16.99 -17.29 12.88
N VAL A 97 -17.16 -16.28 13.72
CA VAL A 97 -16.91 -14.89 13.35
C VAL A 97 -15.40 -14.62 13.28
N GLU A 98 -14.62 -15.24 14.18
CA GLU A 98 -13.15 -15.21 14.13
C GLU A 98 -12.62 -15.79 12.81
N GLU A 99 -13.16 -16.93 12.37
CA GLU A 99 -12.78 -17.58 11.10
C GLU A 99 -13.05 -16.66 9.89
N VAL A 100 -14.20 -15.96 9.87
CA VAL A 100 -14.52 -15.00 8.80
C VAL A 100 -13.55 -13.83 8.79
N PHE A 101 -13.26 -13.23 9.95
CA PHE A 101 -12.29 -12.13 10.04
C PHE A 101 -10.86 -12.58 9.72
N PHE A 102 -10.52 -13.84 10.02
CA PHE A 102 -9.24 -14.43 9.65
C PHE A 102 -9.10 -14.52 8.12
N ILE A 103 -10.09 -15.08 7.43
CA ILE A 103 -10.09 -15.19 5.96
C ILE A 103 -10.12 -13.80 5.31
N ALA A 104 -10.92 -12.87 5.84
CA ALA A 104 -10.99 -11.49 5.37
C ALA A 104 -9.63 -10.79 5.51
N SER A 105 -8.95 -10.95 6.65
CA SER A 105 -7.62 -10.37 6.89
C SER A 105 -6.55 -10.91 5.93
N LEU A 106 -6.56 -12.22 5.64
CA LEU A 106 -5.65 -12.82 4.65
C LEU A 106 -5.95 -12.34 3.22
N THR A 107 -7.23 -12.24 2.85
CA THR A 107 -7.63 -11.72 1.55
C THR A 107 -7.19 -10.26 1.38
N LEU A 108 -7.42 -9.43 2.40
CA LEU A 108 -6.98 -8.04 2.43
C LEU A 108 -5.45 -7.94 2.41
N HIS A 109 -4.72 -8.88 3.02
CA HIS A 109 -3.27 -8.95 2.89
C HIS A 109 -2.82 -9.08 1.43
N GLY A 110 -3.33 -10.07 0.70
CA GLY A 110 -3.02 -10.22 -0.73
C GLY A 110 -3.39 -8.97 -1.53
N PHE A 111 -4.52 -8.34 -1.21
CA PHE A 111 -4.94 -7.11 -1.88
C PHE A 111 -4.01 -5.92 -1.56
N THR A 112 -3.49 -5.82 -0.33
CA THR A 112 -2.50 -4.79 0.04
C THR A 112 -1.20 -4.95 -0.74
N ALA A 113 -0.72 -6.19 -0.92
CA ALA A 113 0.48 -6.47 -1.72
C ALA A 113 0.30 -6.11 -3.20
N LEU A 114 -0.86 -6.47 -3.77
CA LEU A 114 -1.23 -6.09 -5.13
C LEU A 114 -1.31 -4.56 -5.27
N ALA A 115 -2.02 -3.88 -4.37
CA ALA A 115 -2.20 -2.43 -4.40
C ALA A 115 -0.86 -1.69 -4.29
N LEU A 116 0.05 -2.14 -3.41
CA LEU A 116 1.39 -1.57 -3.28
C LEU A 116 2.23 -1.79 -4.54
N SER A 117 2.20 -2.99 -5.11
CA SER A 117 2.90 -3.32 -6.36
C SER A 117 2.42 -2.45 -7.52
N LEU A 118 1.10 -2.27 -7.66
CA LEU A 118 0.51 -1.39 -8.66
C LEU A 118 0.86 0.09 -8.41
N ALA A 119 0.81 0.54 -7.15
CA ALA A 119 1.17 1.90 -6.78
C ALA A 119 2.63 2.21 -7.12
N LEU A 120 3.56 1.30 -6.84
CA LEU A 120 4.97 1.42 -7.19
C LEU A 120 5.20 1.32 -8.70
N ASN A 121 4.51 0.42 -9.41
CA ASN A 121 4.63 0.34 -10.86
C ASN A 121 4.11 1.62 -11.54
N HIS A 122 3.03 2.20 -11.03
CA HIS A 122 2.52 3.50 -11.48
C HIS A 122 3.53 4.62 -11.24
N GLN A 123 4.15 4.66 -10.06
CA GLN A 123 5.25 5.59 -9.75
C GLN A 123 6.39 5.45 -10.76
N ARG A 124 6.85 4.22 -11.01
CA ARG A 124 7.88 3.94 -12.00
C ARG A 124 7.47 4.45 -13.39
N ARG A 125 6.30 4.04 -13.90
CA ARG A 125 5.87 4.31 -15.28
C ARG A 125 5.65 5.79 -15.56
N TYR A 126 4.96 6.50 -14.67
CA TYR A 126 4.51 7.86 -14.95
C TYR A 126 5.44 8.93 -14.38
N ARG A 127 6.28 8.63 -13.39
CA ARG A 127 7.20 9.63 -12.83
C ARG A 127 8.63 9.53 -13.34
N SER A 128 9.10 8.36 -13.76
CA SER A 128 10.46 8.24 -14.34
C SER A 128 10.54 8.58 -15.83
N THR A 129 9.40 8.58 -16.55
CA THR A 129 9.37 8.68 -18.03
C THR A 129 8.77 9.99 -18.54
N SER A 130 8.25 10.86 -17.68
CA SER A 130 7.38 11.98 -18.12
C SER A 130 8.08 13.08 -18.93
N GLN A 131 9.42 13.16 -18.98
CA GLN A 131 10.12 14.20 -19.74
C GLN A 131 10.63 13.76 -21.13
N GLN A 132 10.43 12.52 -21.58
CA GLN A 132 10.73 12.20 -22.99
C GLN A 132 9.64 12.68 -23.95
N ASN A 133 8.44 13.00 -23.45
CA ASN A 133 7.34 13.50 -24.28
C ASN A 133 7.18 15.04 -24.25
N THR A 134 7.91 15.78 -23.41
CA THR A 134 7.93 17.25 -23.39
C THR A 134 8.39 17.84 -24.72
N HIS A 135 9.12 17.10 -25.56
CA HIS A 135 9.45 17.55 -26.92
C HIS A 135 8.25 17.62 -27.88
N ARG A 136 7.07 17.11 -27.49
CA ARG A 136 5.80 17.28 -28.22
C ARG A 136 4.83 18.26 -27.54
N GLU A 137 5.22 18.90 -26.43
CA GLU A 137 4.34 19.76 -25.60
C GLU A 137 4.48 21.26 -25.90
N HIS A 138 4.23 21.66 -27.15
CA HIS A 138 3.84 23.06 -27.43
C HIS A 138 2.33 23.31 -27.20
N GLU A 139 1.59 22.32 -26.68
CA GLU A 139 0.19 22.54 -26.30
C GLU A 139 0.10 23.14 -24.89
N PRO A 140 -0.60 24.28 -24.71
CA PRO A 140 -0.74 24.93 -23.42
C PRO A 140 -1.50 24.02 -22.43
N LEU A 141 -1.06 23.97 -21.16
CA LEU A 141 -1.64 23.11 -20.10
C LEU A 141 -3.17 23.30 -19.97
N LEU A 142 -3.66 24.50 -20.27
CA LEU A 142 -5.08 24.83 -20.29
C LEU A 142 -5.87 24.01 -21.33
N LEU A 143 -5.30 23.82 -22.52
CA LEU A 143 -5.92 23.05 -23.60
C LEU A 143 -5.93 21.54 -23.28
N GLN A 144 -4.86 21.05 -22.63
CA GLN A 144 -4.77 19.65 -22.21
C GLN A 144 -5.82 19.33 -21.14
N GLN A 145 -6.08 20.26 -20.22
CA GLN A 145 -7.11 20.14 -19.19
C GLN A 145 -8.53 20.17 -19.79
N ILE A 146 -8.80 21.09 -20.74
CA ILE A 146 -10.08 21.17 -21.48
C ILE A 146 -10.33 19.91 -22.33
N GLN A 147 -9.28 19.37 -22.97
CA GLN A 147 -9.38 18.10 -23.70
C GLN A 147 -9.60 16.91 -22.77
N GLN A 148 -9.09 16.93 -21.53
CA GLN A 148 -9.32 15.87 -20.56
C GLN A 148 -10.77 15.84 -20.07
N GLU A 149 -11.36 17.01 -19.80
CA GLU A 149 -12.73 17.16 -19.33
C GLU A 149 -13.76 16.69 -20.38
N ASN A 150 -13.57 17.09 -21.65
CA ASN A 150 -14.45 16.65 -22.76
C ASN A 150 -14.30 15.17 -23.16
N ARG A 151 -13.25 14.49 -22.69
CA ARG A 151 -12.98 13.07 -23.00
C ARG A 151 -13.49 12.09 -21.95
N HIS A 152 -14.12 12.56 -20.87
CA HIS A 152 -14.51 11.70 -19.74
C HIS A 152 -15.76 10.83 -20.00
N SER A 153 -16.57 11.12 -21.03
CA SER A 153 -17.83 10.40 -21.29
C SER A 153 -17.69 9.13 -22.17
N SER A 154 -16.72 9.05 -23.08
CA SER A 154 -16.60 7.92 -24.04
C SER A 154 -15.41 6.96 -23.80
N LYS A 155 -14.65 7.15 -22.71
CA LYS A 155 -13.33 6.52 -22.54
C LYS A 155 -13.25 5.28 -21.66
N PHE A 156 -14.29 4.88 -20.94
CA PHE A 156 -14.15 3.77 -19.98
C PHE A 156 -13.72 2.46 -20.66
N THR A 157 -14.21 2.20 -21.88
CA THR A 157 -13.85 1.04 -22.71
C THR A 157 -12.53 1.22 -23.48
N ALA A 158 -12.18 2.43 -23.91
CA ALA A 158 -10.90 2.71 -24.58
C ALA A 158 -9.70 2.75 -23.62
N THR A 159 -9.93 3.01 -22.33
CA THR A 159 -8.88 3.05 -21.29
C THR A 159 -8.48 1.63 -20.86
N LEU A 160 -9.39 0.66 -20.94
CA LEU A 160 -9.10 -0.75 -20.65
C LEU A 160 -8.22 -1.41 -21.74
N LYS A 161 -8.29 -0.91 -22.99
CA LYS A 161 -7.40 -1.30 -24.09
C LYS A 161 -5.98 -0.71 -23.97
N LYS A 162 -5.72 0.19 -23.01
CA LYS A 162 -4.44 0.88 -22.87
C LYS A 162 -3.43 -0.01 -22.12
N HIS A 163 -2.80 -0.92 -22.87
CA HIS A 163 -1.64 -1.75 -22.50
C HIS A 163 -1.46 -2.01 -21.00
N ILE A 164 -2.16 -3.03 -20.49
CA ILE A 164 -1.75 -3.73 -19.28
C ILE A 164 -0.32 -4.22 -19.54
N THR A 165 0.61 -3.81 -18.69
CA THR A 165 2.00 -4.23 -18.81
C THR A 165 2.13 -5.71 -18.43
N PRO A 166 3.05 -6.48 -19.04
CA PRO A 166 3.26 -7.89 -18.65
C PRO A 166 3.50 -8.06 -17.15
N LEU A 167 4.12 -7.06 -16.53
CA LEU A 167 4.37 -7.00 -15.09
C LEU A 167 3.06 -6.92 -14.27
N GLU A 168 2.08 -6.11 -14.70
CA GLU A 168 0.76 -6.03 -14.06
C GLU A 168 -0.02 -7.34 -14.22
N ILE A 169 0.07 -7.99 -15.38
CA ILE A 169 -0.53 -9.32 -15.60
C ILE A 169 0.07 -10.33 -14.63
N PHE A 170 1.40 -10.32 -14.47
CA PHE A 170 2.08 -11.18 -13.51
C PHE A 170 1.59 -10.94 -12.08
N PHE A 171 1.45 -9.69 -11.65
CA PHE A 171 0.93 -9.37 -10.30
C PHE A 171 -0.49 -9.90 -10.08
N LEU A 172 -1.35 -9.72 -11.08
CA LEU A 172 -2.73 -10.21 -11.03
C LEU A 172 -2.79 -11.73 -10.99
N ILE A 173 -1.95 -12.44 -11.77
CA ILE A 173 -1.88 -13.90 -11.74
C ILE A 173 -1.42 -14.38 -10.36
N CYS A 174 -0.34 -13.81 -9.79
CA CYS A 174 0.11 -14.15 -8.44
C CYS A 174 -0.97 -13.90 -7.38
N PHE A 175 -1.77 -12.83 -7.54
CA PHE A 175 -2.90 -12.54 -6.66
C PHE A 175 -4.04 -13.56 -6.79
N VAL A 176 -4.44 -13.90 -8.01
CA VAL A 176 -5.49 -14.89 -8.26
C VAL A 176 -5.07 -16.27 -7.76
N CYS A 177 -3.83 -16.71 -8.03
CA CYS A 177 -3.31 -17.97 -7.51
C CYS A 177 -3.34 -18.01 -5.98
N PHE A 178 -2.93 -16.93 -5.31
CA PHE A 178 -3.03 -16.83 -3.85
C PHE A 178 -4.47 -16.97 -3.35
N LEU A 179 -5.45 -16.32 -3.99
CA LEU A 179 -6.86 -16.46 -3.59
C LEU A 179 -7.38 -17.88 -3.79
N VAL A 180 -6.98 -18.54 -4.88
CA VAL A 180 -7.34 -19.95 -5.14
C VAL A 180 -6.75 -20.86 -4.08
N PHE A 181 -5.47 -20.72 -3.75
CA PHE A 181 -4.85 -21.54 -2.71
C PHE A 181 -5.34 -21.20 -1.30
N LEU A 182 -5.73 -19.95 -1.03
CA LEU A 182 -6.40 -19.58 0.21
C LEU A 182 -7.74 -20.30 0.35
N TYR A 183 -8.53 -20.32 -0.73
CA TYR A 183 -9.80 -21.05 -0.76
C TYR A 183 -9.60 -22.56 -0.60
N LEU A 184 -8.64 -23.15 -1.32
CA LEU A 184 -8.32 -24.58 -1.22
C LEU A 184 -7.85 -24.97 0.18
N GLU A 185 -7.04 -24.14 0.82
CA GLU A 185 -6.58 -24.36 2.19
C GLU A 185 -7.76 -24.32 3.19
N VAL A 186 -8.71 -23.39 3.01
CA VAL A 186 -9.91 -23.30 3.84
C VAL A 186 -10.83 -24.51 3.64
N ASP A 187 -10.95 -25.04 2.42
CA ASP A 187 -11.82 -26.19 2.10
C ASP A 187 -11.21 -27.55 2.46
N LYS A 188 -9.91 -27.75 2.18
CA LYS A 188 -9.25 -29.07 2.26
C LYS A 188 -8.38 -29.26 3.49
N GLU A 189 -7.88 -28.18 4.11
CA GLU A 189 -7.02 -28.23 5.30
C GLU A 189 -5.77 -29.14 5.13
N ASP A 190 -5.13 -29.10 3.96
CA ASP A 190 -3.95 -29.92 3.63
C ASP A 190 -2.65 -29.13 3.85
N THR A 191 -1.72 -29.72 4.60
CA THR A 191 -0.37 -29.18 4.85
C THR A 191 0.34 -28.72 3.56
N THR A 192 0.13 -29.42 2.45
CA THR A 192 0.71 -29.08 1.15
C THR A 192 0.17 -27.75 0.63
N PHE A 193 -1.14 -27.53 0.72
CA PHE A 193 -1.77 -26.27 0.30
C PHE A 193 -1.34 -25.12 1.19
N TYR A 194 -1.18 -25.34 2.49
CA TYR A 194 -0.62 -24.36 3.41
C TYR A 194 0.78 -23.86 2.98
N TYR A 195 1.70 -24.76 2.64
CA TYR A 195 3.04 -24.35 2.20
C TYR A 195 3.04 -23.66 0.84
N VAL A 196 2.18 -24.11 -0.09
CA VAL A 196 2.01 -23.45 -1.40
C VAL A 196 1.43 -22.05 -1.22
N LEU A 197 0.43 -21.89 -0.35
CA LEU A 197 -0.17 -20.60 0.02
C LEU A 197 0.90 -19.66 0.59
N LEU A 198 1.74 -20.15 1.52
CA LEU A 198 2.85 -19.38 2.08
C LEU A 198 3.87 -18.99 1.02
N GLY A 199 4.15 -19.88 0.05
CA GLY A 199 4.98 -19.59 -1.11
C GLY A 199 4.42 -18.44 -1.95
N PHE A 200 3.12 -18.45 -2.25
CA PHE A 200 2.45 -17.35 -2.96
C PHE A 200 2.42 -16.05 -2.14
N PHE A 201 2.27 -16.15 -0.82
CA PHE A 201 2.32 -15.02 0.10
C PHE A 201 3.66 -14.26 -0.03
N ILE A 202 4.79 -14.98 -0.06
CA ILE A 202 6.12 -14.40 -0.25
C ILE A 202 6.31 -13.92 -1.70
N LEU A 203 5.87 -14.72 -2.68
CA LEU A 203 6.06 -14.43 -4.10
C LEU A 203 5.39 -13.12 -4.54
N GLN A 204 4.23 -12.78 -3.96
CA GLN A 204 3.55 -11.51 -4.23
C GLN A 204 4.37 -10.28 -3.87
N HIS A 205 5.30 -10.39 -2.94
CA HIS A 205 6.07 -9.25 -2.45
C HIS A 205 7.42 -9.10 -3.16
N ILE A 206 7.88 -10.12 -3.89
CA ILE A 206 9.07 -10.02 -4.75
C ILE A 206 8.97 -8.84 -5.73
N PRO A 207 7.84 -8.64 -6.45
CA PRO A 207 7.57 -7.42 -7.21
C PRO A 207 7.83 -6.10 -6.49
N ILE A 208 7.46 -6.01 -5.22
CA ILE A 208 7.57 -4.79 -4.42
C ILE A 208 9.06 -4.48 -4.23
N ILE A 209 9.88 -5.47 -3.84
CA ILE A 209 11.34 -5.32 -3.71
C ILE A 209 11.96 -4.89 -5.03
N VAL A 210 11.62 -5.59 -6.13
CA VAL A 210 12.17 -5.29 -7.47
C VAL A 210 11.82 -3.87 -7.90
N LEU A 211 10.57 -3.44 -7.72
CA LEU A 211 10.13 -2.08 -8.06
C LEU A 211 10.80 -1.02 -7.19
N VAL A 212 10.92 -1.26 -5.88
CA VAL A 212 11.64 -0.36 -4.97
C VAL A 212 13.09 -0.22 -5.40
N PHE A 213 13.76 -1.32 -5.74
CA PHE A 213 15.14 -1.30 -6.22
C PHE A 213 15.26 -0.49 -7.52
N ILE A 214 14.40 -0.75 -8.51
CA ILE A 214 14.39 0.00 -9.78
C ILE A 214 14.19 1.50 -9.54
N ILE A 215 13.23 1.88 -8.68
CA ILE A 215 12.92 3.30 -8.40
C ILE A 215 14.06 3.96 -7.62
N ALA A 216 14.59 3.30 -6.60
CA ALA A 216 15.61 3.88 -5.72
C ALA A 216 16.97 4.02 -6.41
N PHE A 217 17.35 3.05 -7.24
CA PHE A 217 18.64 3.03 -7.95
C PHE A 217 18.56 3.57 -9.38
N SER A 218 17.41 4.14 -9.78
CA SER A 218 17.31 4.89 -11.03
C SER A 218 18.34 6.04 -11.06
N LEU A 219 19.29 5.97 -11.99
CA LEU A 219 20.32 7.01 -12.21
C LEU A 219 19.80 8.19 -13.06
N SER A 220 18.49 8.24 -13.34
CA SER A 220 17.91 9.36 -14.08
C SER A 220 18.14 10.68 -13.35
N ARG A 221 18.58 11.70 -14.09
CA ARG A 221 18.83 13.07 -13.58
C ARG A 221 17.57 13.70 -12.96
N GLU A 222 16.41 13.24 -13.41
CA GLU A 222 15.07 13.66 -12.99
C GLU A 222 14.34 12.61 -12.13
N GLY A 223 15.06 11.66 -11.56
CA GLY A 223 14.49 10.65 -10.67
C GLY A 223 14.04 11.22 -9.31
N PRO A 224 13.52 10.35 -8.41
CA PRO A 224 13.12 10.74 -7.07
C PRO A 224 14.29 11.42 -6.33
N THR A 225 14.01 12.39 -5.47
CA THR A 225 15.04 13.05 -4.66
C THR A 225 15.77 12.05 -3.76
N LYS A 226 17.04 12.32 -3.38
CA LYS A 226 17.80 11.44 -2.44
C LYS A 226 17.00 11.12 -1.16
N LYS A 227 16.29 12.12 -0.62
CA LYS A 227 15.43 11.98 0.56
C LYS A 227 14.26 11.02 0.31
N SER A 228 13.55 11.19 -0.80
CA SER A 228 12.44 10.29 -1.17
C SER A 228 12.92 8.85 -1.37
N ARG A 229 14.08 8.64 -1.99
CA ARG A 229 14.69 7.30 -2.16
C ARG A 229 15.00 6.66 -0.81
N ALA A 230 15.56 7.41 0.13
CA ALA A 230 15.83 6.93 1.48
C ALA A 230 14.54 6.49 2.19
N PHE A 231 13.48 7.31 2.12
CA PHE A 231 12.18 6.93 2.68
C PHE A 231 11.58 5.70 2.00
N LEU A 232 11.70 5.57 0.68
CA LEU A 232 11.21 4.41 -0.05
C LEU A 232 11.95 3.12 0.36
N ILE A 233 13.29 3.17 0.45
CA ILE A 233 14.11 2.05 0.88
C ILE A 233 13.79 1.66 2.33
N LEU A 234 13.75 2.62 3.25
CA LEU A 234 13.42 2.36 4.66
C LEU A 234 12.01 1.78 4.78
N GLY A 235 11.04 2.35 4.08
CA GLY A 235 9.67 1.81 4.03
C GLY A 235 9.65 0.36 3.57
N ALA A 236 10.41 0.02 2.53
CA ALA A 236 10.50 -1.35 2.02
C ALA A 236 11.21 -2.32 2.99
N ILE A 237 12.29 -1.89 3.66
CA ILE A 237 12.99 -2.69 4.67
C ILE A 237 12.07 -3.01 5.84
N PHE A 238 11.39 -2.00 6.39
CA PHE A 238 10.43 -2.22 7.47
C PHE A 238 9.23 -3.06 7.01
N ASN A 239 8.83 -2.95 5.73
CA ASN A 239 7.76 -3.79 5.17
C ASN A 239 8.15 -5.27 5.07
N LEU A 240 9.45 -5.63 5.15
CA LEU A 240 9.88 -7.04 5.07
C LEU A 240 9.24 -7.91 6.16
N SER A 241 8.94 -7.31 7.32
CA SER A 241 8.26 -8.02 8.41
C SER A 241 6.84 -8.48 8.03
N ASN A 242 6.20 -7.82 7.06
CA ASN A 242 4.89 -8.20 6.52
C ASN A 242 4.92 -9.31 5.46
N TYR A 243 6.10 -9.83 5.11
CA TYR A 243 6.24 -10.85 4.06
C TYR A 243 5.84 -12.23 4.55
N LEU A 244 5.69 -12.38 5.86
CA LEU A 244 5.14 -13.55 6.51
C LEU A 244 3.93 -13.13 7.34
N PRO A 245 2.88 -13.97 7.36
CA PRO A 245 1.71 -13.67 8.18
C PRO A 245 2.07 -13.77 9.66
N LEU A 246 1.32 -13.03 10.50
CA LEU A 246 1.66 -12.89 11.91
C LEU A 246 1.68 -14.21 12.69
N PHE A 247 0.84 -15.17 12.31
CA PHE A 247 0.82 -16.49 12.93
C PHE A 247 2.11 -17.28 12.67
N VAL A 248 2.80 -17.05 11.55
CA VAL A 248 4.13 -17.63 11.27
C VAL A 248 5.15 -17.05 12.24
N TRP A 249 5.16 -15.72 12.42
CA TRP A 249 6.05 -15.07 13.38
C TRP A 249 5.81 -15.54 14.81
N ALA A 250 4.55 -15.66 15.23
CA ALA A 250 4.19 -16.15 16.56
C ALA A 250 4.68 -17.57 16.84
N LYS A 251 4.81 -18.41 15.81
CA LYS A 251 5.34 -19.78 15.93
C LYS A 251 6.86 -19.81 16.15
N TYR A 252 7.61 -18.89 15.55
CA TYR A 252 9.08 -18.92 15.57
C TYR A 252 9.71 -17.99 16.62
N LEU A 253 9.00 -16.96 17.08
CA LEU A 253 9.52 -16.01 18.05
C LEU A 253 9.31 -16.50 19.50
N PRO A 254 10.33 -16.41 20.37
CA PRO A 254 10.20 -16.79 21.78
C PRO A 254 9.21 -15.85 22.49
N GLY A 255 8.45 -16.36 23.46
CA GLY A 255 7.47 -15.54 24.19
C GLY A 255 6.26 -15.14 23.35
N GLY A 256 5.78 -16.03 22.46
CA GLY A 256 4.66 -15.81 21.54
C GLY A 256 3.29 -15.52 22.16
N CYS A 257 3.23 -15.21 23.47
CA CYS A 257 2.01 -14.74 24.12
C CYS A 257 1.82 -13.24 23.87
N PRO A 258 0.75 -12.82 23.15
CA PRO A 258 0.48 -11.41 22.86
C PRO A 258 0.02 -10.59 24.08
N MET A 259 0.05 -11.17 25.28
CA MET A 259 -0.48 -10.59 26.52
C MET A 259 0.53 -9.78 27.33
N TYR A 260 1.84 -9.92 27.06
CA TYR A 260 2.84 -9.13 27.76
C TYR A 260 3.12 -7.87 26.97
N ILE A 261 2.98 -6.72 27.62
CA ILE A 261 3.38 -5.42 27.09
C ILE A 261 4.81 -5.59 26.53
N PHE A 262 4.98 -5.49 25.20
CA PHE A 262 6.20 -5.76 24.44
C PHE A 262 6.55 -7.23 24.16
N SER A 263 5.66 -7.98 23.51
CA SER A 263 6.04 -9.23 22.85
C SER A 263 6.89 -8.97 21.58
N TYR A 264 7.65 -9.95 21.11
CA TYR A 264 8.35 -9.84 19.82
C TYR A 264 7.37 -9.69 18.64
N VAL A 265 6.16 -10.21 18.79
CA VAL A 265 5.07 -10.06 17.82
C VAL A 265 4.64 -8.59 17.73
N ASP A 266 4.58 -7.89 18.87
CA ASP A 266 4.29 -6.46 18.91
C ASP A 266 5.39 -5.64 18.21
N LEU A 267 6.66 -6.03 18.37
CA LEU A 267 7.80 -5.40 17.68
C LEU A 267 7.67 -5.52 16.16
N ILE A 268 7.26 -6.69 15.66
CA ILE A 268 6.99 -6.92 14.23
C ILE A 268 5.87 -6.00 13.72
N GLN A 269 4.83 -5.77 14.52
CA GLN A 269 3.74 -4.85 14.18
C GLN A 269 4.17 -3.37 14.24
N ILE A 270 5.06 -3.01 15.17
CA ILE A 270 5.67 -1.67 15.20
C ILE A 270 6.49 -1.43 13.91
N PHE A 271 7.12 -2.46 13.34
CA PHE A 271 7.81 -2.35 12.06
C PHE A 271 6.82 -2.10 10.91
N ASP A 272 5.63 -2.70 10.93
CA ASP A 272 4.56 -2.39 9.96
C ASP A 272 4.16 -0.91 10.04
N PHE A 273 3.97 -0.39 11.26
CA PHE A 273 3.70 1.03 11.48
C PHE A 273 4.83 1.94 10.97
N ALA A 274 6.10 1.57 11.21
CA ALA A 274 7.25 2.31 10.70
C ALA A 274 7.26 2.32 9.16
N SER A 275 7.00 1.18 8.53
CA SER A 275 6.88 1.07 7.07
C SER A 275 5.82 2.02 6.50
N LEU A 276 4.62 2.02 7.12
CA LEU A 276 3.51 2.90 6.78
C LEU A 276 3.91 4.38 6.78
N LEU A 277 4.60 4.80 7.84
CA LEU A 277 5.08 6.17 8.00
C LEU A 277 6.09 6.54 6.92
N PHE A 278 7.06 5.66 6.62
CA PHE A 278 8.07 5.92 5.61
C PHE A 278 7.49 6.00 4.19
N PHE A 279 6.53 5.14 3.83
CA PHE A 279 5.83 5.28 2.56
C PHE A 279 5.03 6.60 2.47
N PHE A 280 4.46 7.05 3.58
CA PHE A 280 3.75 8.34 3.62
C PHE A 280 4.72 9.51 3.46
N LEU A 281 5.87 9.46 4.12
CA LEU A 281 6.93 10.46 3.99
C LEU A 281 7.53 10.48 2.58
N PHE A 282 7.65 9.32 1.93
CA PHE A 282 7.99 9.22 0.51
C PHE A 282 6.98 9.98 -0.35
N LEU A 283 5.68 9.72 -0.18
CA LEU A 283 4.63 10.43 -0.93
C LEU A 283 4.63 11.93 -0.69
N ARG A 284 4.81 12.36 0.56
CA ARG A 284 4.94 13.78 0.90
C ARG A 284 6.14 14.41 0.20
N SER A 285 7.30 13.75 0.23
CA SER A 285 8.51 14.27 -0.42
C SER A 285 8.34 14.39 -1.93
N GLU A 286 7.65 13.44 -2.55
CA GLU A 286 7.36 13.47 -3.98
C GLU A 286 6.31 14.52 -4.34
N TYR A 287 5.30 14.73 -3.48
CA TYR A 287 4.33 15.80 -3.67
C TYR A 287 4.99 17.18 -3.72
N VAL A 288 5.92 17.47 -2.81
CA VAL A 288 6.65 18.75 -2.78
C VAL A 288 7.45 18.94 -4.07
N ARG A 289 8.17 17.91 -4.54
CA ARG A 289 8.90 17.94 -5.82
C ARG A 289 7.95 18.24 -6.99
N ASN A 290 6.83 17.52 -7.07
CA ASN A 290 5.85 17.73 -8.15
C ASN A 290 5.23 19.13 -8.11
N GLN A 291 5.03 19.69 -6.91
CA GLN A 291 4.51 21.05 -6.76
C GLN A 291 5.48 22.09 -7.32
N GLU A 292 6.77 21.97 -7.01
CA GLU A 292 7.82 22.83 -7.56
C GLU A 292 7.87 22.74 -9.08
N GLU A 293 7.87 21.52 -9.64
CA GLU A 293 7.87 21.29 -11.09
C GLU A 293 6.64 21.92 -11.77
N CYS A 294 5.44 21.75 -11.21
CA CYS A 294 4.22 22.34 -11.78
C CYS A 294 4.25 23.86 -11.77
N ILE A 295 4.81 24.48 -10.73
CA ILE A 295 4.96 25.95 -10.65
C ILE A 295 5.93 26.42 -11.74
N TRP A 296 7.08 25.75 -11.91
CA TRP A 296 8.05 26.12 -12.94
C TRP A 296 7.48 25.99 -14.35
N THR A 297 6.77 24.89 -14.64
CA THR A 297 6.10 24.71 -15.94
C THR A 297 5.01 25.77 -16.17
N ALA A 298 4.23 26.11 -15.15
CA ALA A 298 3.22 27.16 -15.27
C ALA A 298 3.86 28.53 -15.53
N VAL A 299 4.94 28.87 -14.83
CA VAL A 299 5.67 30.14 -15.03
C VAL A 299 6.31 30.20 -16.41
N SER A 300 6.94 29.12 -16.89
CA SER A 300 7.56 29.10 -18.23
C SER A 300 6.52 29.28 -19.32
N GLN A 301 5.36 28.62 -19.21
CA GLN A 301 4.27 28.79 -20.17
C GLN A 301 3.69 30.21 -20.20
N ILE A 302 3.59 30.86 -19.03
CA ILE A 302 3.18 32.27 -18.96
C ILE A 302 4.23 33.14 -19.68
N GLN A 303 5.52 32.94 -19.40
CA GLN A 303 6.59 33.70 -20.06
C GLN A 303 6.59 33.53 -21.59
N ASP A 304 6.41 32.30 -22.08
CA ASP A 304 6.35 32.01 -23.52
C ASP A 304 5.09 32.60 -24.17
N THR A 305 3.97 32.64 -23.46
CA THR A 305 2.72 33.25 -23.95
C THR A 305 2.80 34.77 -23.97
N PHE A 306 3.48 35.38 -22.99
CA PHE A 306 3.68 36.82 -22.85
C PHE A 306 5.08 37.23 -23.33
N ASP A 307 5.54 36.74 -24.49
CA ASP A 307 6.88 37.07 -24.98
C ASP A 307 7.03 38.59 -25.20
N PHE A 308 7.52 39.28 -24.16
CA PHE A 308 7.70 40.73 -24.09
C PHE A 308 8.72 41.24 -25.11
N ARG A 309 9.38 40.35 -25.85
CA ARG A 309 10.30 40.70 -26.94
C ARG A 309 9.59 41.20 -28.20
N LEU A 310 8.29 40.98 -28.31
CA LEU A 310 7.46 41.46 -29.43
C LEU A 310 6.85 42.85 -29.19
N PHE A 311 7.15 43.48 -28.04
CA PHE A 311 6.80 44.87 -27.72
C PHE A 311 8.07 45.70 -27.51
#